data_AF-A0A388NNU5-F1
#
_entry.id   AF-A0A388NNU5-F1
#
_cell.length_a   1.000
_cell.length_b   1.000
_cell.length_c   1.000
_cell.angle_alpha   90.00
_cell.angle_beta   90.00
_cell.angle_gamma   90.00
#
_symmetry.space_group_name_H-M   'P 1'
#
loop_
_entity.id
_entity.type
_entity.pdbx_description
1 polymer ?
#
loop_
_entity_poly.entity_id
_entity_poly.type
_entity_poly.pdbx_seq_one_letter_code
_entity_poly.pdbx_strand_id
1 'polypeptide(L)' 'MATKPNNLKVIYTPLHGVGAETFIKVFEKSGFKATNSCQRTSKPDPDFPTTAFPNPEEAGAIDMALGICKRK' A
#
# COMPACT_ATOMS: atom_id res chain seq x y z
N MET A 1 16.92 -3.05 14.83
CA MET A 1 16.81 -2.54 13.44
C MET A 1 16.75 -3.73 12.49
N ALA A 2 15.94 -3.68 11.43
CA ALA A 2 15.88 -4.77 10.45
C ALA A 2 17.27 -4.96 9.80
N THR A 3 17.89 -6.11 10.00
CA THR A 3 19.29 -6.37 9.62
C THR A 3 19.45 -6.88 8.18
N LYS A 4 18.34 -7.13 7.47
CA LYS A 4 18.29 -7.55 6.05
C LYS A 4 17.08 -6.90 5.34
N PRO A 5 17.20 -5.70 4.78
CA PRO A 5 16.07 -4.96 4.20
C PRO A 5 15.39 -5.66 3.01
N ASN A 6 16.09 -6.55 2.30
CA ASN A 6 15.63 -7.12 1.03
C ASN A 6 14.84 -8.44 1.11
N ASN A 7 14.57 -8.98 2.31
CA ASN A 7 13.79 -10.22 2.44
C ASN A 7 12.32 -10.01 2.82
N LEU A 8 11.90 -8.78 3.05
CA LEU A 8 10.52 -8.43 3.42
C LEU A 8 9.75 -7.97 2.17
N LYS A 9 8.65 -8.66 1.88
CA LYS A 9 7.67 -8.20 0.89
C LYS A 9 6.69 -7.25 1.60
N VAL A 10 6.56 -6.03 1.11
CA VAL A 10 5.68 -5.01 1.71
C VAL A 10 4.65 -4.57 0.69
N ILE A 11 3.37 -4.73 1.05
CA ILE A 11 2.23 -4.22 0.30
C ILE A 11 1.75 -2.94 0.96
N TYR A 12 1.58 -1.90 0.15
CA TYR A 12 1.05 -0.61 0.58
C TYR A 12 -0.20 -0.27 -0.25
N THR A 13 -1.23 0.25 0.43
CA THR A 13 -2.45 0.77 -0.19
C THR A 13 -2.72 2.17 0.38
N PRO A 14 -2.74 3.22 -0.44
CA PRO A 14 -3.13 4.56 0.00
C PRO A 14 -4.64 4.75 0.00
N LEU A 15 -5.43 3.73 -0.40
CA LEU A 15 -6.88 3.80 -0.55
C LEU A 15 -7.31 5.04 -1.37
N HIS A 16 -6.70 5.29 -2.53
CA HIS A 16 -6.92 6.49 -3.35
C HIS A 16 -6.57 7.84 -2.70
N GLY A 17 -5.90 7.83 -1.55
CA GLY A 17 -5.30 9.01 -0.96
C GLY A 17 -4.01 9.46 -1.68
N VAL A 18 -3.49 10.60 -1.27
CA VAL A 18 -2.29 11.24 -1.85
C VAL A 18 -0.95 10.72 -1.30
N GLY A 19 -0.99 9.76 -0.37
CA GLY A 19 0.21 9.29 0.35
C GLY A 19 1.18 8.42 -0.46
N ALA A 20 0.77 7.96 -1.65
CA ALA A 20 1.51 6.96 -2.43
C ALA A 20 2.92 7.40 -2.81
N GLU A 21 3.04 8.61 -3.36
CA GLU A 21 4.32 9.12 -3.86
C GLU A 21 5.31 9.34 -2.70
N THR A 22 4.85 9.93 -1.61
CA THR A 22 5.66 10.16 -0.41
C THR A 22 6.11 8.84 0.21
N PHE A 23 5.21 7.86 0.32
CA PHE A 23 5.54 6.54 0.85
C PHE A 23 6.64 5.88 0.01
N ILE A 24 6.48 5.83 -1.33
CA ILE A 24 7.47 5.22 -2.23
C ILE A 24 8.84 5.89 -2.07
N LYS A 25 8.90 7.23 -2.09
CA LYS A 25 10.15 7.98 -1.94
C LYS A 25 10.87 7.68 -0.63
N VAL A 26 10.14 7.60 0.49
CA VAL A 26 10.71 7.27 1.80
C VAL A 26 11.17 5.83 1.83
N PHE A 27 10.35 4.91 1.33
CA PHE A 27 10.62 3.47 1.34
C PHE A 27 11.87 3.11 0.51
N GLU A 28 12.02 3.72 -0.66
CA GLU A 28 13.21 3.60 -1.51
C GLU A 28 14.45 4.20 -0.85
N LYS A 29 14.34 5.39 -0.25
CA LYS A 29 15.45 6.04 0.48
C LYS A 29 15.90 5.22 1.70
N SER A 30 15.00 4.48 2.32
CA SER A 30 15.33 3.58 3.44
C SER A 30 15.99 2.27 2.99
N GLY A 31 16.23 2.08 1.69
CA GLY A 31 16.90 0.89 1.15
C GLY A 31 16.00 -0.33 1.00
N PHE A 32 14.67 -0.15 1.10
CA PHE A 32 13.70 -1.21 0.85
C PHE A 32 13.21 -1.16 -0.60
N LYS A 33 12.98 -2.33 -1.18
CA LYS A 33 12.31 -2.43 -2.49
C LYS A 33 10.80 -2.43 -2.28
N ALA A 34 10.12 -1.37 -2.73
CA ALA A 34 8.66 -1.31 -2.73
C ALA A 34 8.11 -2.44 -3.61
N THR A 35 7.68 -3.53 -2.97
CA THR A 35 7.26 -4.75 -3.65
C THR A 35 5.78 -4.69 -3.91
N ASN A 36 5.38 -3.97 -4.95
CA ASN A 36 4.00 -3.87 -5.45
C ASN A 36 3.10 -3.01 -4.57
N SER A 37 3.02 -1.72 -4.90
CA SER A 37 1.84 -0.95 -4.53
C SER A 37 0.61 -1.59 -5.17
N CYS A 38 -0.54 -1.55 -4.47
CA CYS A 38 -1.79 -1.93 -5.09
C CYS A 38 -2.10 -0.91 -6.19
N GLN A 39 -1.69 -1.18 -7.43
CA GLN A 39 -1.79 -0.23 -8.56
C GLN A 39 -3.19 0.36 -8.69
N ARG A 40 -4.21 -0.44 -8.35
CA ARG A 40 -5.62 -0.06 -8.42
C ARG A 40 -6.04 0.99 -7.39
N THR A 41 -5.41 1.04 -6.22
CA THR A 41 -5.69 2.04 -5.17
C THR A 41 -4.65 3.16 -5.13
N SER A 42 -3.59 3.08 -5.94
CA SER A 42 -2.43 3.99 -5.87
C SER A 42 -2.64 5.34 -6.53
N LYS A 43 -3.61 5.45 -7.44
CA LYS A 43 -3.97 6.74 -8.05
C LYS A 43 -4.88 7.51 -7.10
N PRO A 44 -4.56 8.78 -6.80
CA PRO A 44 -5.44 9.64 -6.04
C PRO A 44 -6.81 9.76 -6.74
N ASP A 45 -7.87 9.53 -5.98
CA ASP A 45 -9.25 9.61 -6.47
C ASP A 45 -10.17 10.04 -5.32
N PRO A 46 -10.79 11.24 -5.39
CA PRO A 46 -11.62 11.75 -4.32
C PRO A 46 -12.93 10.96 -4.11
N ASP A 47 -13.34 10.13 -5.09
CA ASP A 47 -14.54 9.30 -5.00
C ASP A 47 -14.29 7.95 -4.31
N PHE A 48 -13.03 7.63 -4.00
CA PHE A 48 -12.62 6.41 -3.27
C PHE A 48 -13.29 5.12 -3.78
N PRO A 49 -13.24 4.82 -5.10
CA PRO A 49 -14.14 3.85 -5.75
C PRO A 49 -13.94 2.38 -5.35
N THR A 50 -12.94 2.08 -4.52
CA THR A 50 -12.62 0.71 -4.08
C THR A 50 -13.01 0.43 -2.64
N THR A 51 -13.54 1.41 -1.90
CA THR A 51 -13.93 1.27 -0.50
C THR A 51 -15.25 1.99 -0.26
N ALA A 52 -16.10 1.48 0.64
CA ALA A 52 -17.29 2.23 1.07
C ALA A 52 -16.91 3.49 1.89
N PHE A 53 -15.81 3.40 2.64
CA PHE A 53 -15.26 4.51 3.40
C PHE A 53 -13.73 4.39 3.45
N PRO A 54 -12.97 5.45 3.11
CA PRO A 54 -11.51 5.39 2.96
C PRO A 54 -10.77 5.45 4.31
N ASN A 55 -11.05 4.48 5.17
CA ASN A 55 -10.45 4.34 6.49
C ASN A 55 -9.93 2.91 6.67
N PRO A 56 -8.63 2.70 6.91
CA PRO A 56 -8.06 1.36 7.06
C PRO A 56 -8.59 0.57 8.28
N GLU A 57 -9.23 1.24 9.23
CA GLU A 57 -9.88 0.58 10.38
C GLU A 57 -11.24 -0.04 10.02
N GLU A 58 -11.82 0.32 8.87
CA GLU A 58 -13.09 -0.23 8.42
C GLU A 58 -12.91 -1.64 7.85
N ALA A 59 -13.87 -2.51 8.19
CA ALA A 59 -13.92 -3.84 7.63
C ALA A 59 -14.02 -3.78 6.11
N GLY A 60 -13.13 -4.48 5.41
CA GLY A 60 -13.09 -4.53 3.95
C GLY A 60 -12.19 -3.49 3.28
N ALA A 61 -11.80 -2.40 3.97
CA ALA A 61 -10.99 -1.34 3.36
C ALA A 61 -9.62 -1.84 2.88
N ILE A 62 -9.03 -2.80 3.58
CA ILE A 62 -7.70 -3.36 3.27
C ILE A 62 -7.75 -4.74 2.59
N ASP A 63 -8.93 -5.28 2.29
CA ASP A 63 -9.10 -6.64 1.77
C ASP A 63 -8.35 -6.86 0.46
N MET A 64 -8.29 -5.84 -0.40
CA MET A 64 -7.53 -5.90 -1.64
C MET A 64 -6.03 -6.07 -1.38
N ALA A 65 -5.48 -5.36 -0.38
CA ALA A 65 -4.08 -5.49 0.01
C ALA A 65 -3.79 -6.87 0.63
N LEU A 66 -4.68 -7.34 1.51
CA LEU A 66 -4.58 -8.69 2.10
C LEU A 66 -4.67 -9.78 1.04
N GLY A 67 -5.53 -9.62 0.04
CA GLY A 67 -5.67 -10.52 -1.10
C GLY A 67 -4.44 -10.56 -2.01
N ILE A 68 -3.65 -9.49 -2.08
CA ILE A 68 -2.35 -9.47 -2.77
C ILE A 68 -1.30 -10.18 -1.91
N CYS A 69 -1.26 -9.90 -0.60
CA CYS A 69 -0.35 -10.57 0.34
C CYS A 69 -0.49 -12.09 0.30
N LYS A 70 -1.73 -12.61 0.29
CA LYS A 70 -1.99 -14.06 0.27
C LYS A 70 -1.59 -14.75 -1.04
N ARG A 71 -1.45 -14.02 -2.15
CA ARG A 71 -1.12 -14.57 -3.48
C ARG A 71 0.39 -14.60 -3.77
N LYS A 72 1.23 -14.05 -2.90
CA LYS A 72 2.65 -13.76 -3.13
C LYS A 72 3.54 -14.43 -2.09
#